data_AF-A0A918LWL4-F1
#
_entry.id   AF-A0A918LWL4-F1
#
_cell.length_a   1.000
_cell.length_b   1.000
_cell.length_c   1.000
_cell.angle_alpha   90.00
_cell.angle_beta   90.00
_cell.angle_gamma   90.00
#
_symmetry.space_group_name_H-M   'P 1'
#
loop_
_entity.id
_entity.type
_entity.pdbx_description
1 polymer ?
#
loop_
_entity_poly.entity_id
_entity_poly.type
_entity_poly.pdbx_seq_one_letter_code
_entity_poly.pdbx_strand_id
1 'polypeptide(L)'
;MEAEPVGSQGTLLWSGQLGRQRAELCQVGDRQMLIIGERRIVLKPDAVVQHRLGWLGQRLTIEQPGEASFTHRYRLPWASQLAPLWEATYDRWSAEADDPGLVLTELLGGIDGWRQAPADN
;
A
#
# COMPACT_ATOMS: atom_id res chain seq x y z
N MET A 1 3.21 -29.46 14.05
CA MET A 1 1.80 -29.06 13.85
C MET A 1 1.79 -27.55 13.87
N GLU A 2 2.09 -26.94 12.73
CA GLU A 2 1.99 -25.49 12.55
C GLU A 2 0.55 -25.19 12.19
N ALA A 3 -0.05 -24.25 12.91
CA ALA A 3 -1.43 -23.87 12.73
C ALA A 3 -1.62 -23.27 11.33
N GLU A 4 -2.37 -23.96 10.47
CA GLU A 4 -2.85 -23.36 9.23
C GLU A 4 -3.73 -22.16 9.57
N PRO A 5 -3.48 -20.97 9.01
CA PRO A 5 -4.30 -19.82 9.28
C PRO A 5 -5.67 -20.03 8.63
N VAL A 6 -6.68 -20.19 9.49
CA VAL A 6 -8.10 -20.18 9.12
C VAL A 6 -8.42 -18.87 8.42
N GLY A 7 -8.70 -18.95 7.12
CA GLY A 7 -9.57 -17.99 6.43
C GLY A 7 -8.96 -17.18 5.28
N SER A 8 -8.46 -17.85 4.23
CA SER A 8 -8.24 -17.23 2.91
C SER A 8 -8.91 -18.06 1.83
N GLN A 9 -10.21 -17.86 1.60
CA GLN A 9 -10.91 -18.41 0.42
C GLN A 9 -10.59 -17.60 -0.85
N GLY A 10 -9.36 -17.13 -0.99
CA GLY A 10 -8.93 -16.30 -2.11
C GLY A 10 -7.46 -16.53 -2.46
N THR A 11 -7.12 -16.36 -3.73
CA THR A 11 -5.76 -16.51 -4.23
C THR A 11 -4.91 -15.34 -3.74
N LEU A 12 -3.83 -15.61 -3.01
CA LEU A 12 -2.89 -14.57 -2.59
C LEU A 12 -2.20 -13.98 -3.84
N LEU A 13 -2.38 -12.68 -4.06
CA LEU A 13 -1.73 -11.93 -5.14
C LEU A 13 -0.43 -11.30 -4.66
N TRP A 14 -0.40 -10.84 -3.41
CA TRP A 14 0.77 -10.17 -2.83
C TRP A 14 0.75 -10.24 -1.30
N SER A 15 1.93 -10.29 -0.69
CA SER A 15 2.11 -10.16 0.75
C SER A 15 3.33 -9.33 1.08
N GLY A 16 3.24 -8.46 2.09
CA GLY A 16 4.33 -7.61 2.54
C GLY A 16 4.10 -7.01 3.93
N GLN A 17 4.92 -6.03 4.30
CA GLN A 17 4.77 -5.27 5.54
C GLN A 17 4.51 -3.79 5.25
N LEU A 18 3.37 -3.27 5.70
CA LEU A 18 3.10 -1.83 5.73
C LEU A 18 3.51 -1.29 7.10
N GLY A 19 4.75 -0.81 7.17
CA GLY A 19 5.42 -0.47 8.42
C GLY A 19 5.56 -1.69 9.33
N ARG A 20 4.79 -1.74 10.43
CA ARG A 20 4.82 -2.87 11.39
C ARG A 20 3.69 -3.87 11.19
N GLN A 21 2.75 -3.58 10.29
CA GLN A 21 1.59 -4.43 10.06
C GLN A 21 1.83 -5.30 8.84
N ARG A 22 1.51 -6.59 8.96
CA ARG A 22 1.45 -7.49 7.81
C ARG A 22 0.30 -7.04 6.91
N ALA A 23 0.56 -6.99 5.61
CA ALA A 23 -0.41 -6.65 4.60
C ALA A 23 -0.46 -7.73 3.54
N GLU A 24 -1.67 -8.06 3.09
CA GLU A 24 -1.92 -9.09 2.09
C GLU A 24 -2.98 -8.62 1.12
N LEU A 25 -2.77 -8.87 -0.16
CA LEU A 25 -3.75 -8.67 -1.21
C LEU A 25 -4.17 -10.02 -1.74
N CYS A 26 -5.45 -10.34 -1.64
CA CYS A 26 -6.02 -11.61 -2.06
C CYS A 26 -7.11 -11.37 -3.12
N GLN A 27 -7.19 -12.25 -4.12
CA GLN A 27 -8.30 -12.32 -5.07
C GLN A 27 -9.39 -13.25 -4.52
N VAL A 28 -10.60 -12.74 -4.29
CA VAL A 28 -11.77 -13.51 -3.84
C VAL A 28 -12.86 -13.41 -4.90
N GLY A 29 -12.98 -14.45 -5.75
CA GLY A 29 -13.82 -14.41 -6.95
C GLY A 29 -13.36 -13.30 -7.90
N ASP A 30 -14.26 -12.42 -8.30
CA ASP A 30 -13.95 -11.26 -9.18
C ASP A 30 -13.50 -10.02 -8.40
N ARG A 31 -13.35 -10.12 -7.08
CA ARG A 31 -13.02 -8.98 -6.22
C ARG A 31 -11.64 -9.13 -5.62
N GLN A 32 -10.97 -8.01 -5.43
CA GLN A 32 -9.74 -7.94 -4.65
C GLN A 32 -10.08 -7.64 -3.19
N MET A 33 -9.36 -8.24 -2.26
CA MET A 33 -9.49 -8.01 -0.82
C MET A 33 -8.12 -7.66 -0.26
N LEU A 34 -8.02 -6.48 0.32
CA LEU A 34 -6.85 -6.03 1.04
C LEU A 34 -7.01 -6.32 2.53
N ILE A 35 -6.00 -6.96 3.11
CA ILE A 35 -5.88 -7.23 4.54
C ILE A 35 -4.70 -6.43 5.07
N ILE A 36 -4.89 -5.65 6.14
CA ILE A 36 -3.81 -4.96 6.85
C ILE A 36 -4.00 -5.18 8.35
N GLY A 37 -3.10 -5.96 8.96
CA GLY A 37 -3.27 -6.45 10.33
C GLY A 37 -4.59 -7.22 10.46
N GLU A 38 -5.48 -6.74 11.33
CA GLU A 38 -6.81 -7.34 11.54
C GLU A 38 -7.90 -6.79 10.61
N ARG A 39 -7.60 -5.72 9.85
CA ARG A 39 -8.58 -5.05 9.00
C ARG A 39 -8.65 -5.71 7.64
N ARG A 40 -9.87 -5.95 7.15
CA ARG A 40 -10.15 -6.53 5.84
C ARG A 40 -11.02 -5.57 5.04
N ILE A 41 -10.64 -5.30 3.80
CA ILE A 41 -11.28 -4.33 2.92
C ILE A 41 -11.49 -5.03 1.59
N VAL A 42 -12.74 -5.21 1.18
CA VAL A 42 -13.06 -5.68 -0.17
C VAL A 42 -13.06 -4.47 -1.08
N LEU A 43 -12.25 -4.51 -2.12
CA LEU A 43 -12.09 -3.44 -3.09
C LEU A 43 -13.18 -3.55 -4.16
N LYS A 44 -13.91 -2.47 -4.34
CA LYS A 44 -14.86 -2.28 -5.43
C LYS A 44 -14.11 -1.87 -6.70
N PRO A 45 -14.70 -2.12 -7.89
CA PRO A 45 -14.07 -1.75 -9.17
C PRO A 45 -13.75 -0.26 -9.32
N ASP A 46 -14.46 0.59 -8.58
CA ASP A 46 -14.34 2.06 -8.58
C ASP A 46 -13.58 2.59 -7.34
N ALA A 47 -12.90 1.70 -6.60
CA ALA A 47 -12.08 2.10 -5.47
C ALA A 47 -10.86 2.91 -5.95
N VAL A 48 -10.64 4.06 -5.33
CA VAL A 48 -9.46 4.90 -5.56
C VAL A 48 -8.46 4.65 -4.44
N VAL A 49 -7.29 4.15 -4.80
CA VAL A 49 -6.17 3.95 -3.89
C VAL A 49 -5.17 5.09 -4.06
N GLN A 50 -4.82 5.74 -2.96
CA GLN A 50 -3.86 6.84 -2.92
C GLN A 50 -2.74 6.53 -1.94
N HIS A 51 -1.50 6.59 -2.40
CA HIS A 51 -0.33 6.60 -1.54
C HIS A 51 0.23 8.02 -1.45
N ARG A 52 0.35 8.55 -0.23
CA ARG A 52 0.94 9.86 0.04
C ARG A 52 2.15 9.74 0.93
N LEU A 53 3.21 10.41 0.50
CA LEU A 53 4.39 10.66 1.31
C LEU A 53 4.12 11.77 2.32
N GLY A 54 4.68 11.63 3.51
CA GLY A 54 4.64 12.65 4.53
C GLY A 54 5.87 12.63 5.40
N TRP A 55 6.29 13.81 5.87
CA TRP A 55 7.50 13.96 6.68
C TRP A 55 7.45 13.17 8.01
N LEU A 56 6.25 12.85 8.49
CA LEU A 56 6.02 12.09 9.73
C LEU A 56 5.65 10.61 9.50
N GLY A 57 5.61 10.17 8.24
CA GLY A 57 5.23 8.82 7.83
C GLY A 57 4.38 8.81 6.55
N GLN A 58 4.26 7.61 5.99
CA GLN A 58 3.49 7.33 4.78
C GLN A 58 2.01 7.14 5.09
N ARG A 59 1.18 7.38 4.09
CA ARG A 59 -0.27 7.18 4.18
C ARG A 59 -0.80 6.48 2.94
N LEU A 60 -1.45 5.34 3.16
CA LEU A 60 -2.28 4.67 2.18
C LEU A 60 -3.75 5.00 2.46
N THR A 61 -4.46 5.57 1.50
CA THR A 61 -5.88 5.88 1.59
C THR A 61 -6.63 5.11 0.51
N ILE A 62 -7.78 4.54 0.86
CA ILE A 62 -8.66 3.81 -0.04
C ILE A 62 -10.04 4.45 0.08
N GLU A 63 -10.52 5.00 -1.03
CA GLU A 63 -11.82 5.64 -1.13
C GLU A 63 -12.71 4.78 -2.01
N GLN A 64 -13.86 4.37 -1.48
CA GLN A 64 -14.81 3.54 -2.21
C GLN A 64 -16.16 4.25 -2.24
N PRO A 65 -16.87 4.26 -3.38
CA PRO A 65 -18.19 4.86 -3.45
C PRO A 65 -19.18 4.22 -2.47
N GLY A 66 -19.85 5.09 -1.70
CA GLY A 66 -20.82 4.71 -0.68
C GLY A 66 -20.24 4.16 0.62
N GLU A 67 -18.91 4.21 0.83
CA GLU A 67 -18.26 3.75 2.06
C GLU A 67 -17.37 4.82 2.69
N ALA A 68 -17.11 4.66 3.98
CA ALA A 68 -16.14 5.50 4.67
C ALA A 68 -14.73 5.27 4.12
N SER A 69 -13.98 6.34 3.89
CA SER A 69 -12.61 6.23 3.42
C SER A 69 -11.75 5.50 4.46
N PHE A 70 -11.01 4.51 3.99
CA PHE A 70 -10.04 3.82 4.81
C PHE A 70 -8.70 4.53 4.70
N THR A 71 -8.03 4.76 5.83
CA THR A 71 -6.70 5.36 5.84
C THR A 71 -5.79 4.58 6.79
N HIS A 72 -4.68 4.09 6.24
CA HIS A 72 -3.61 3.46 6.97
C HIS A 72 -2.38 4.38 6.98
N ARG A 73 -1.94 4.77 8.17
CA ARG A 73 -0.70 5.52 8.37
C ARG A 73 0.38 4.57 8.85
N TYR A 74 1.53 4.60 8.21
CA TYR A 74 2.65 3.73 8.58
C TYR A 74 3.98 4.48 8.45
N ARG A 75 5.00 3.92 9.07
CA ARG A 75 6.37 4.43 9.00
C ARG A 75 7.26 3.35 8.43
N LEU A 76 8.12 3.74 7.51
CA LEU A 76 9.17 2.86 7.02
C LEU A 76 10.18 2.57 8.12
N PRO A 77 10.93 1.46 8.06
CA PRO A 77 12.06 1.22 8.95
C PRO A 77 13.04 2.40 8.91
N TRP A 78 13.72 2.67 10.03
CA TRP A 78 14.63 3.82 10.16
C TRP A 78 15.67 3.91 9.03
N ALA A 79 16.15 2.77 8.53
CA ALA A 79 17.13 2.70 7.46
C ALA A 79 16.60 3.32 6.15
N SER A 80 15.32 3.08 5.84
CA SER A 80 14.63 3.66 4.69
C SER A 80 14.14 5.09 4.94
N GLN A 81 13.99 5.51 6.21
CA GLN A 81 13.65 6.90 6.58
C GLN A 81 14.80 7.89 6.37
N LEU A 82 16.03 7.42 6.14
CA LEU A 82 17.16 8.28 5.79
C LEU A 82 17.21 8.62 4.29
N ALA A 83 16.42 7.95 3.46
CA ALA A 83 16.28 8.23 2.02
C ALA A 83 15.86 9.67 1.64
N PRO A 84 15.12 10.45 2.46
CA PRO A 84 14.80 11.85 2.15
C PRO A 84 16.03 12.77 2.00
N LEU A 85 17.17 12.42 2.60
CA LEU A 85 18.45 13.13 2.38
C LEU A 85 19.07 12.79 1.01
N TRP A 86 18.53 11.81 0.30
CA TRP A 86 18.97 11.27 -0.98
C TRP A 86 17.89 11.39 -2.07
N GLU A 87 16.85 12.21 -1.84
CA GLU A 87 15.69 12.43 -2.72
C GLU A 87 16.08 12.80 -4.16
N ALA A 88 17.29 13.30 -4.40
CA ALA A 88 17.78 13.60 -5.73
C ALA A 88 18.28 12.38 -6.54
N THR A 89 18.29 11.16 -5.97
CA THR A 89 19.00 10.02 -6.58
C THR A 89 18.26 8.67 -6.50
N TYR A 90 17.09 8.60 -5.88
CA TYR A 90 16.33 7.35 -5.82
C TYR A 90 15.52 7.14 -7.10
N ASP A 91 15.97 6.22 -7.95
CA ASP A 91 15.16 5.69 -9.04
C ASP A 91 13.91 4.98 -8.49
N ARG A 92 12.80 5.10 -9.22
CA ARG A 92 11.48 4.54 -8.87
C ARG A 92 11.54 3.05 -8.48
N TRP A 93 12.37 2.28 -9.18
CA TRP A 93 12.54 0.84 -8.95
C TRP A 93 13.16 0.53 -7.58
N SER A 94 14.06 1.39 -7.09
CA SER A 94 14.67 1.28 -5.76
C SER A 94 13.69 1.70 -4.67
N ALA A 95 12.86 2.73 -4.92
CA ALA A 95 11.82 3.16 -3.99
C ALA A 95 10.71 2.11 -3.81
N GLU A 96 10.28 1.45 -4.90
CA GLU A 96 9.32 0.33 -4.84
C GLU A 96 9.91 -0.87 -4.09
N ALA A 97 11.22 -1.11 -4.20
CA ALA A 97 11.90 -2.17 -3.44
C ALA A 97 11.93 -1.90 -1.92
N ASP A 98 11.89 -0.63 -1.50
CA ASP A 98 12.01 -0.21 -0.10
C ASP A 98 10.68 0.19 0.57
N ASP A 99 9.65 0.58 -0.20
CA ASP A 99 8.31 0.95 0.31
C ASP A 99 7.22 0.00 -0.22
N PRO A 100 6.81 -1.00 0.58
CA PRO A 100 5.76 -1.94 0.21
C PRO A 100 4.41 -1.29 -0.11
N GLY A 101 4.15 -0.06 0.32
CA GLY A 101 2.93 0.65 -0.04
C GLY A 101 2.95 1.21 -1.47
N LEU A 102 4.12 1.44 -2.07
CA LEU A 102 4.22 1.80 -3.49
C LEU A 102 3.83 0.62 -4.37
N VAL A 103 4.42 -0.55 -4.12
CA VAL A 103 4.08 -1.80 -4.82
C VAL A 103 2.60 -2.12 -4.68
N LEU A 104 2.06 -2.00 -3.47
CA LEU A 104 0.64 -2.23 -3.24
C LEU A 104 -0.26 -1.23 -3.99
N THR A 105 0.12 0.04 -4.06
CA THR A 105 -0.65 1.05 -4.80
C THR A 105 -0.63 0.76 -6.30
N GLU A 106 0.51 0.35 -6.85
CA GLU A 106 0.62 -0.04 -8.26
C GLU A 106 -0.23 -1.28 -8.59
N LEU A 107 -0.17 -2.33 -7.77
CA LEU A 107 -0.99 -3.54 -7.95
C LEU A 107 -2.49 -3.25 -7.92
N LEU A 108 -2.90 -2.23 -7.18
CA LEU A 108 -4.28 -1.78 -7.06
C LEU A 108 -4.66 -0.73 -8.11
N GLY A 109 -3.77 -0.41 -9.06
CA GLY A 109 -4.00 0.63 -10.07
C GLY A 109 -4.18 2.04 -9.49
N GLY A 110 -3.67 2.27 -8.29
CA GLY A 110 -3.80 3.52 -7.55
C GLY A 110 -2.84 4.61 -8.00
N ILE A 111 -2.94 5.75 -7.32
CA ILE A 111 -2.12 6.93 -7.56
C ILE A 111 -1.10 7.05 -6.42
N ASP A 112 0.17 7.13 -6.78
CA ASP A 112 1.26 7.39 -5.85
C ASP A 112 1.67 8.88 -5.86
N GLY A 113 2.07 9.40 -4.71
CA GLY A 113 2.55 10.77 -4.56
C GLY A 113 3.96 11.01 -5.12
N TRP A 114 4.67 9.96 -5.56
CA TRP A 114 5.97 10.09 -6.25
C TRP A 114 5.78 10.57 -7.69
N ARG A 115 4.66 10.23 -8.34
CA ARG A 115 4.25 10.77 -9.65
C ARG A 115 3.63 12.18 -9.59
N GLN A 116 4.00 13.03 -8.63
CA GLN A 116 3.80 14.46 -8.89
C GLN A 116 4.72 14.85 -10.04
N ALA A 117 4.13 14.94 -11.24
CA ALA A 117 4.72 15.64 -12.35
C ALA A 117 5.31 16.97 -11.83
N PRO A 118 6.50 17.38 -12.31
CA PRO A 118 7.05 18.68 -11.95
C PRO A 118 5.96 19.72 -12.17
N ALA A 119 5.77 20.59 -11.18
CA ALA A 119 4.93 21.75 -11.37
C ALA A 119 5.46 22.47 -12.62
N ASP A 120 4.66 22.46 -13.69
CA ASP A 120 4.90 23.32 -14.85
C ASP A 120 4.99 24.75 -14.29
N ASN A 121 6.16 25.36 -14.47
CA ASN A 121 6.46 26.74 -14.13
C ASN A 121 6.40 27.59 -15.41
#